data_AF-A0A7V7RLE5-F1
#
_entry.id   AF-A0A7V7RLE5-F1
#
_cell.length_a   1.000
_cell.length_b   1.000
_cell.length_c   1.000
_cell.angle_alpha   90.00
_cell.angle_beta   90.00
_cell.angle_gamma   90.00
#
_symmetry.space_group_name_H-M   'P 1'
#
loop_
_entity.id
_entity.type
_entity.pdbx_description
1 polymer ?
#
loop_
_entity_poly.entity_id
_entity_poly.type
_entity_poly.pdbx_seq_one_letter_code
_entity_poly.pdbx_strand_id
1 'polypeptide(L)'
;MNKPKKDLFLIDSEDLICGVDFDVVTDTPYDEDSVEHSFEFENHEMDSELAVILGLGVVKNLHTEYDYYIYNASNDQADNFGFMNEFTRISVYYQITHPHYDDKKLEEFIIGTERGRMFLKKLQTVDSDMPFLRLKEIFDRKRGNVVFFNRNL
;
A
#
# COMPACT_ATOMS: atom_id res chain seq x y z
N MET A 1 -1.02 10.68 25.92
CA MET A 1 -0.57 9.27 25.92
C MET A 1 -0.01 8.98 24.55
N ASN A 2 1.31 8.82 24.42
CA ASN A 2 1.92 8.45 23.14
C ASN A 2 1.63 6.97 22.91
N LYS A 3 0.62 6.67 22.09
CA LYS A 3 0.39 5.31 21.58
C LYS A 3 1.66 4.88 20.83
N PRO A 4 2.10 3.61 20.96
CA PRO A 4 3.16 3.09 20.13
C PRO A 4 2.74 3.21 18.65
N LYS A 5 3.57 3.87 17.84
CA LYS A 5 3.36 4.07 16.40
C LYS A 5 3.18 2.70 15.72
N LYS A 6 1.95 2.40 15.35
CA LYS A 6 1.61 1.41 14.33
C LYS A 6 1.15 2.24 13.16
N ASP A 7 2.00 2.34 12.14
CA ASP A 7 1.88 3.32 11.05
C ASP A 7 0.78 2.97 10.01
N LEU A 8 -0.04 1.95 10.28
CA LEU A 8 -1.18 1.54 9.46
C LEU A 8 -2.38 1.25 10.36
N PHE A 9 -3.47 2.00 10.15
CA PHE A 9 -4.74 1.75 10.83
C PHE A 9 -5.78 1.27 9.82
N LEU A 10 -6.46 0.17 10.16
CA LEU A 10 -7.64 -0.31 9.45
C LEU A 10 -8.84 0.50 9.96
N ILE A 11 -9.61 1.07 9.05
CA ILE A 11 -10.86 1.75 9.32
C ILE A 11 -11.95 1.02 8.53
N ASP A 12 -12.99 0.59 9.22
CA ASP A 12 -14.15 -0.02 8.58
C ASP A 12 -14.94 1.07 7.86
N SER A 13 -15.28 0.87 6.58
CA SER A 13 -15.94 1.92 5.78
C SER A 13 -17.33 2.29 6.30
N GLU A 14 -17.99 1.37 7.03
CA GLU A 14 -19.29 1.64 7.68
C GLU A 14 -19.20 2.76 8.73
N ASP A 15 -18.00 3.06 9.24
CA ASP A 15 -17.75 4.11 10.22
C ASP A 15 -17.45 5.48 9.58
N LEU A 16 -17.46 5.60 8.25
CA LEU A 16 -17.10 6.81 7.51
C LEU A 16 -18.25 7.33 6.64
N ILE A 17 -18.50 8.65 6.67
CA ILE A 17 -19.52 9.31 5.84
C ILE A 17 -18.85 10.16 4.74
N CYS A 18 -19.07 9.81 3.48
CA CYS A 18 -18.59 10.57 2.33
C CYS A 18 -19.13 12.03 2.34
N GLY A 19 -18.27 13.00 2.03
CA GLY A 19 -18.57 14.44 2.05
C GLY A 19 -18.67 15.06 3.46
N VAL A 20 -18.47 14.26 4.51
CA VAL A 20 -18.42 14.71 5.91
C VAL A 20 -17.08 14.33 6.53
N ASP A 21 -16.69 13.07 6.40
CA ASP A 21 -15.45 12.52 6.96
C ASP A 21 -14.34 12.39 5.92
N PHE A 22 -14.69 12.17 4.65
CA PHE A 22 -13.72 12.07 3.57
C PHE A 22 -14.27 12.56 2.21
N ASP A 23 -13.38 12.93 1.30
CA ASP A 23 -13.66 13.21 -0.12
C ASP A 23 -12.81 12.32 -1.04
N VAL A 24 -13.38 11.75 -2.09
CA VAL A 24 -12.62 10.96 -3.08
C VAL A 24 -11.68 11.87 -3.88
N VAL A 25 -10.40 11.52 -3.94
CA VAL A 25 -9.36 12.34 -4.61
C VAL A 25 -8.97 11.78 -5.97
N THR A 26 -9.19 10.48 -6.20
CA THR A 26 -8.82 9.83 -7.46
C THR A 26 -9.93 9.93 -8.50
N ASP A 27 -9.54 10.25 -9.74
CA ASP A 27 -10.34 10.12 -10.97
C ASP A 27 -10.53 8.63 -11.34
N THR A 28 -10.93 7.84 -10.35
CA THR A 28 -11.12 6.42 -10.48
C THR A 28 -12.59 6.12 -10.73
N PRO A 29 -12.94 5.30 -11.72
CA PRO A 29 -14.33 5.08 -12.17
C PRO A 29 -15.16 4.21 -11.20
N TYR A 30 -14.83 4.16 -9.91
CA TYR A 30 -15.32 3.17 -8.97
C TYR A 30 -16.37 3.76 -8.01
N ASP A 31 -17.49 3.05 -7.89
CA ASP A 31 -18.64 3.41 -7.05
C ASP A 31 -18.32 3.15 -5.57
N GLU A 32 -18.59 4.14 -4.71
CA GLU A 32 -18.28 4.15 -3.27
C GLU A 32 -19.03 3.06 -2.48
N ASP A 33 -20.15 2.57 -3.01
CA ASP A 33 -21.00 1.52 -2.43
C ASP A 33 -20.32 0.13 -2.34
N SER A 34 -19.05 0.01 -2.78
CA SER A 34 -18.30 -1.25 -2.83
C SER A 34 -17.03 -1.29 -1.96
N VAL A 35 -16.78 -0.25 -1.16
CA VAL A 35 -15.56 -0.16 -0.34
C VAL A 35 -15.79 -0.77 1.04
N GLU A 36 -15.26 -1.96 1.31
CA GLU A 36 -15.38 -2.61 2.63
C GLU A 36 -14.41 -2.05 3.68
N HIS A 37 -13.19 -1.68 3.29
CA HIS A 37 -12.15 -1.23 4.22
C HIS A 37 -11.31 -0.07 3.66
N SER A 38 -10.92 0.85 4.54
CA SER A 38 -10.00 1.94 4.26
C SER A 38 -8.77 1.90 5.17
N PHE A 39 -7.61 2.29 4.66
CA PHE A 39 -6.34 2.25 5.39
C PHE A 39 -5.76 3.65 5.55
N GLU A 40 -5.52 4.07 6.79
CA GLU A 40 -4.87 5.34 7.13
C GLU A 40 -3.36 5.21 7.19
N PHE A 41 -2.67 6.18 6.56
CA PHE A 41 -1.22 6.30 6.56
C PHE A 41 -0.80 7.63 7.18
N GLU A 42 -0.08 7.60 8.30
CA GLU A 42 0.45 8.83 8.91
C GLU A 42 1.66 9.38 8.11
N ASN A 43 1.70 10.69 7.86
CA ASN A 43 2.85 11.41 7.26
C ASN A 43 3.27 10.93 5.85
N HIS A 44 2.30 10.74 4.98
CA HIS A 44 2.47 10.18 3.64
C HIS A 44 2.27 11.23 2.55
N GLU A 45 3.23 11.36 1.62
CA GLU A 45 3.00 12.08 0.36
C GLU A 45 2.32 11.12 -0.63
N MET A 46 1.13 11.50 -1.08
CA MET A 46 0.29 10.68 -1.93
C MET A 46 0.90 10.46 -3.32
N ASP A 47 1.18 9.20 -3.64
CA ASP A 47 1.64 8.75 -4.95
C ASP A 47 0.46 8.21 -5.77
N SER A 48 -0.21 9.11 -6.50
CA SER A 48 -1.42 8.79 -7.27
C SER A 48 -1.15 7.84 -8.43
N GLU A 49 -0.01 7.99 -9.09
CA GLU A 49 0.41 7.11 -10.19
C GLU A 49 0.57 5.67 -9.69
N LEU A 50 1.24 5.48 -8.55
CA LEU A 50 1.37 4.17 -7.94
C LEU A 50 0.03 3.57 -7.51
N ALA A 51 -0.86 4.39 -6.93
CA ALA A 51 -2.19 3.94 -6.53
C ALA A 51 -2.99 3.41 -7.73
N VAL A 52 -3.00 4.18 -8.83
CA VAL A 52 -3.67 3.79 -10.08
C VAL A 52 -3.08 2.51 -10.66
N ILE A 53 -1.76 2.38 -10.74
CA ILE A 53 -1.09 1.17 -11.25
C ILE A 53 -1.50 -0.07 -10.45
N LEU A 54 -1.62 0.07 -9.13
CA LEU A 54 -1.98 -1.03 -8.23
C LEU A 54 -3.49 -1.30 -8.19
N GLY A 55 -4.34 -0.46 -8.77
CA GLY A 55 -5.80 -0.59 -8.65
C GLY A 55 -6.33 -0.17 -7.29
N LEU A 56 -5.65 0.76 -6.63
CA LEU A 56 -6.05 1.34 -5.35
C LEU A 56 -6.75 2.69 -5.58
N GLY A 57 -7.77 2.97 -4.78
CA GLY A 57 -8.42 4.27 -4.70
C GLY A 57 -7.87 5.07 -3.52
N VAL A 58 -7.99 6.39 -3.59
CA VAL A 58 -7.55 7.29 -2.52
C VAL A 58 -8.68 8.25 -2.16
N VAL A 59 -8.95 8.33 -0.86
CA VAL A 59 -9.84 9.34 -0.27
C VAL A 59 -9.03 10.26 0.64
N LYS A 60 -9.41 11.52 0.71
CA LYS A 60 -8.81 12.51 1.60
C LYS A 60 -9.66 12.61 2.84
N ASN A 61 -9.02 12.56 4.01
CA ASN A 61 -9.64 12.88 5.28
C ASN A 61 -9.98 14.39 5.33
N LEU A 62 -11.22 14.72 5.70
CA LEU A 62 -11.69 16.10 5.80
C LEU A 62 -11.46 16.73 7.18
N HIS A 63 -11.16 15.92 8.19
CA HIS A 63 -10.93 16.35 9.58
C HIS A 63 -9.48 16.68 9.90
N THR A 64 -8.53 16.11 9.15
CA THR A 64 -7.10 16.38 9.31
C THR A 64 -6.51 16.87 8.00
N GLU A 65 -5.79 18.00 8.03
CA GLU A 65 -5.07 18.47 6.85
C GLU A 65 -3.97 17.47 6.48
N TYR A 66 -3.96 17.06 5.21
CA TYR A 66 -2.96 16.18 4.58
C TYR A 66 -3.02 14.69 4.96
N ASP A 67 -4.10 14.21 5.59
CA ASP A 67 -4.32 12.77 5.78
C ASP A 67 -5.13 12.17 4.63
N TYR A 68 -4.70 10.99 4.16
CA TYR A 68 -5.34 10.25 3.09
C TYR A 68 -5.59 8.80 3.52
N TYR A 69 -6.73 8.25 3.10
CA TYR A 69 -6.99 6.82 3.19
C TYR A 69 -6.89 6.16 1.82
N ILE A 70 -6.41 4.91 1.80
CA ILE A 70 -6.30 4.10 0.59
C ILE A 70 -7.19 2.89 0.74
N TYR A 71 -7.88 2.52 -0.34
CA TYR A 71 -8.75 1.36 -0.38
C TYR A 71 -8.55 0.56 -1.66
N ASN A 72 -8.95 -0.71 -1.64
CA ASN A 72 -8.89 -1.57 -2.82
C ASN A 72 -10.04 -1.26 -3.78
N ALA A 73 -9.74 -0.60 -4.89
CA ALA A 73 -10.77 -0.13 -5.82
C ALA A 73 -10.97 -1.07 -7.03
N SER A 74 -10.07 -2.04 -7.25
CA SER A 74 -10.15 -2.97 -8.39
C SER A 74 -11.30 -3.98 -8.31
N ASN A 75 -12.07 -4.01 -7.21
CA ASN A 75 -13.24 -4.86 -6.98
C ASN A 75 -13.00 -6.35 -7.32
N ASP A 76 -11.90 -6.91 -6.82
CA ASP A 76 -11.53 -8.34 -6.98
C ASP A 76 -12.40 -9.29 -6.13
N GLN A 77 -13.56 -8.85 -5.64
CA GLN A 77 -14.40 -9.62 -4.71
C GLN A 77 -14.93 -10.96 -5.29
N ALA A 78 -14.81 -11.16 -6.62
CA ALA A 78 -15.24 -12.38 -7.29
C ALA A 78 -14.28 -13.58 -7.13
N ASP A 79 -13.04 -13.36 -6.67
CA ASP A 79 -12.06 -14.43 -6.46
C ASP A 79 -11.93 -14.78 -4.96
N ASN A 80 -11.83 -16.07 -4.63
CA ASN A 80 -11.61 -16.59 -3.26
C ASN A 80 -10.32 -16.05 -2.57
N PHE A 81 -9.55 -15.21 -3.25
CA PHE A 81 -8.31 -14.58 -2.80
C PHE A 81 -8.39 -13.04 -2.77
N GLY A 82 -9.56 -12.43 -2.95
CA GLY A 82 -9.73 -10.97 -3.01
C GLY A 82 -9.04 -10.22 -1.86
N PHE A 83 -9.20 -10.70 -0.63
CA PHE A 83 -8.53 -10.15 0.56
C PHE A 83 -6.99 -10.21 0.50
N MET A 84 -6.42 -11.31 -0.03
CA MET A 84 -4.97 -11.44 -0.17
C MET A 84 -4.41 -10.51 -1.26
N ASN A 85 -5.18 -10.29 -2.33
CA ASN A 85 -4.81 -9.36 -3.39
C ASN A 85 -4.80 -7.92 -2.87
N GLU A 86 -5.86 -7.52 -2.19
CA GLU A 86 -6.00 -6.23 -1.51
C GLU A 86 -4.83 -5.99 -0.55
N PHE A 87 -4.61 -6.90 0.40
CA PHE A 87 -3.54 -6.76 1.38
C PHE A 87 -2.17 -6.65 0.72
N THR A 88 -1.93 -7.39 -0.37
CA THR A 88 -0.66 -7.29 -1.11
C THR A 88 -0.51 -5.94 -1.80
N ARG A 89 -1.54 -5.41 -2.46
CA ARG A 89 -1.49 -4.07 -3.10
C ARG A 89 -1.17 -2.99 -2.08
N ILE A 90 -1.84 -3.02 -0.94
CA ILE A 90 -1.62 -2.09 0.17
C ILE A 90 -0.20 -2.22 0.72
N SER A 91 0.27 -3.45 0.95
CA SER A 91 1.64 -3.69 1.44
C SER A 91 2.70 -3.18 0.46
N VAL A 92 2.49 -3.36 -0.85
CA VAL A 92 3.38 -2.84 -1.90
C VAL A 92 3.37 -1.32 -1.91
N TYR A 93 2.19 -0.70 -1.91
CA TYR A 93 2.04 0.75 -1.86
C TYR A 93 2.75 1.33 -0.64
N TYR A 94 2.50 0.72 0.52
CA TYR A 94 3.04 1.15 1.80
C TYR A 94 4.56 1.05 1.84
N GLN A 95 5.14 -0.08 1.44
CA GLN A 95 6.59 -0.26 1.42
C GLN A 95 7.28 0.74 0.47
N ILE A 96 6.66 1.09 -0.66
CA ILE A 96 7.21 2.05 -1.62
C ILE A 96 7.16 3.48 -1.09
N THR A 97 6.03 3.88 -0.50
CA THR A 97 5.82 5.23 0.05
C THR A 97 6.51 5.44 1.40
N HIS A 98 6.82 4.35 2.12
CA HIS A 98 7.54 4.34 3.38
C HIS A 98 8.80 3.46 3.29
N PRO A 99 9.85 3.87 2.55
CA PRO A 99 11.04 3.04 2.34
C PRO A 99 11.78 2.60 3.61
N HIS A 100 11.56 3.31 4.72
CA HIS A 100 12.14 3.01 6.03
C HIS A 100 11.45 1.82 6.73
N TYR A 101 10.17 1.57 6.43
CA TYR A 101 9.46 0.39 6.92
C TYR A 101 10.07 -0.86 6.28
N ASP A 102 10.13 -1.99 6.98
CA ASP A 102 10.78 -3.22 6.50
C ASP A 102 9.86 -4.44 6.49
N ASP A 103 9.14 -4.60 5.38
CA ASP A 103 8.32 -5.79 5.14
C ASP A 103 9.16 -6.93 4.54
N LYS A 104 9.78 -7.72 5.42
CA LYS A 104 10.58 -8.89 5.02
C LYS A 104 9.79 -9.95 4.29
N LYS A 105 8.48 -10.11 4.60
CA LYS A 105 7.64 -11.10 3.91
C LYS A 105 7.39 -10.68 2.48
N LEU A 106 7.14 -9.39 2.27
CA LEU A 106 7.01 -8.82 0.94
C LEU A 106 8.32 -8.96 0.14
N GLU A 107 9.47 -8.70 0.76
CA GLU A 107 10.78 -8.92 0.14
C GLU A 107 10.99 -10.38 -0.27
N GLU A 108 10.86 -11.32 0.66
CA GLU A 108 11.07 -12.75 0.43
C GLU A 108 10.17 -13.27 -0.68
N PHE A 109 8.91 -12.83 -0.71
CA PHE A 109 7.96 -13.30 -1.69
C PHE A 109 8.12 -12.60 -3.05
N ILE A 110 7.98 -11.28 -3.12
CA ILE A 110 7.94 -10.52 -4.38
C ILE A 110 9.32 -10.40 -5.02
N ILE A 111 10.36 -10.12 -4.23
CA ILE A 111 11.72 -9.93 -4.74
C ILE A 111 12.47 -11.26 -4.80
N GLY A 112 12.27 -12.13 -3.80
CA GLY A 112 12.98 -13.40 -3.69
C GLY A 112 12.53 -14.48 -4.68
N THR A 113 11.38 -14.33 -5.35
CA THR A 113 10.84 -15.37 -6.24
C THR A 113 10.28 -14.84 -7.56
N GLU A 114 10.47 -15.62 -8.65
CA GLU A 114 9.86 -15.33 -9.96
C GLU A 114 8.32 -15.34 -9.87
N ARG A 115 7.77 -16.28 -9.09
CA ARG A 115 6.33 -16.39 -8.85
C ARG A 115 5.76 -15.13 -8.19
N GLY A 116 6.45 -14.56 -7.21
CA GLY A 116 6.05 -13.31 -6.55
C GLY A 116 6.08 -12.13 -7.51
N ARG A 117 7.12 -12.01 -8.36
CA ARG A 117 7.16 -10.99 -9.42
C ARG A 117 5.99 -11.13 -10.40
N MET A 118 5.70 -12.35 -10.86
CA MET A 118 4.54 -12.61 -11.73
C MET A 118 3.22 -12.30 -11.03
N PHE A 119 3.12 -12.58 -9.73
CA PHE A 119 1.93 -12.25 -8.93
C PHE A 119 1.72 -10.75 -8.83
N LEU A 120 2.75 -9.97 -8.49
CA LEU A 120 2.68 -8.50 -8.51
C LEU A 120 2.27 -7.96 -9.88
N LYS A 121 2.72 -8.59 -10.97
CA LYS A 121 2.32 -8.18 -12.32
C LYS A 121 0.83 -8.39 -12.59
N LYS A 122 0.24 -9.47 -12.03
CA LYS A 122 -1.19 -9.77 -12.16
C LYS A 122 -2.08 -8.88 -11.29
N LEU A 123 -1.56 -8.36 -10.18
CA LEU A 123 -2.32 -7.50 -9.28
C LEU A 123 -2.53 -6.08 -9.83
N GLN A 124 -1.65 -5.66 -10.74
CA GLN A 124 -1.69 -4.33 -11.34
C GLN A 124 -2.82 -4.23 -12.37
N THR A 125 -3.49 -3.08 -12.38
CA THR A 125 -4.50 -2.73 -13.39
C THR A 125 -3.86 -2.12 -14.63
N VAL A 126 -2.63 -1.60 -14.49
CA VAL A 126 -1.81 -1.04 -15.57
C VAL A 126 -0.56 -1.88 -15.73
N ASP A 127 -0.26 -2.31 -16.96
CA ASP A 127 0.96 -3.06 -17.27
C ASP A 127 2.21 -2.19 -17.04
N SER A 128 2.83 -2.34 -15.86
CA SER A 128 4.02 -1.57 -15.46
C SER A 128 5.04 -2.44 -14.72
N ASP A 129 6.33 -2.14 -14.92
CA ASP A 129 7.41 -2.74 -14.13
C ASP A 129 7.82 -1.84 -12.95
N MET A 130 7.25 -0.62 -12.86
CA MET A 130 7.61 0.40 -11.89
C MET A 130 7.48 -0.07 -10.43
N PRO A 131 6.38 -0.71 -9.99
CA PRO A 131 6.26 -1.15 -8.60
C PRO A 131 7.35 -2.14 -8.20
N PHE A 132 7.68 -3.09 -9.09
CA PHE A 132 8.74 -4.06 -8.84
C PHE A 132 10.11 -3.39 -8.75
N LEU A 133 10.44 -2.49 -9.68
CA LEU A 133 11.74 -1.81 -9.72
C LEU A 133 11.96 -0.95 -8.46
N ARG A 134 10.94 -0.21 -8.01
CA ARG A 134 11.01 0.60 -6.79
C ARG A 134 11.17 -0.25 -5.54
N LEU A 135 10.41 -1.33 -5.39
CA LEU A 135 10.58 -2.28 -4.28
C LEU A 135 12.01 -2.85 -4.26
N LYS A 136 12.50 -3.31 -5.42
CA LYS A 136 13.84 -3.88 -5.55
C LYS A 136 14.90 -2.87 -5.11
N GLU A 137 14.80 -1.63 -5.57
CA GLU A 137 15.73 -0.57 -5.19
C GLU A 137 15.72 -0.31 -3.67
N ILE A 138 14.55 -0.25 -3.05
CA ILE A 138 14.40 -0.07 -1.60
C ILE A 138 15.09 -1.20 -0.84
N PHE A 139 14.81 -2.47 -1.19
CA PHE A 139 15.40 -3.61 -0.50
C PHE A 139 16.89 -3.78 -0.76
N ASP A 140 17.38 -3.50 -1.97
CA ASP A 140 18.81 -3.50 -2.29
C ASP A 140 19.58 -2.46 -1.46
N ARG A 141 19.02 -1.24 -1.32
CA ARG A 141 19.61 -0.18 -0.47
C ARG A 141 19.69 -0.62 1.00
N LYS A 142 18.66 -1.29 1.52
CA LYS A 142 18.68 -1.83 2.89
C LYS A 142 19.74 -2.90 3.10
N ARG A 143 19.93 -3.81 2.12
CA ARG A 143 21.00 -4.82 2.16
C ARG A 143 22.40 -4.19 2.11
N GLY A 144 22.56 -3.12 1.34
CA GLY A 144 23.80 -2.34 1.30
C GLY A 144 24.14 -1.61 2.61
N ASN A 145 23.16 -1.33 3.45
CA ASN A 145 23.32 -0.64 4.74
C ASN A 145 23.57 -1.60 5.92
N VAL A 146 23.78 -2.90 5.68
CA VAL A 146 24.16 -3.85 6.73
C VAL A 146 25.62 -3.58 7.13
N VAL A 147 25.80 -2.79 8.19
CA VAL A 147 27.11 -2.64 8.83
C VAL A 147 27.48 -3.98 9.47
N PHE A 148 28.45 -4.69 8.89
CA PHE A 148 29.03 -5.87 9.50
C PHE A 148 29.72 -5.46 10.81
N PHE A 149 29.08 -5.77 11.95
CA PHE A 149 29.78 -5.74 13.23
C PHE A 149 30.79 -6.89 13.23
N ASN A 150 32.06 -6.57 12.98
CA ASN A 150 33.16 -7.47 13.28
C ASN A 150 33.13 -7.75 14.79
N ARG A 151 32.58 -8.90 15.18
CA ARG A 151 32.76 -9.46 16.52
C ARG A 151 34.19 -9.95 16.64
N ASN A 152 35.12 -9.02 16.86
CA ASN A 152 36.47 -9.27 17.35
C ASN A 152 36.95 -8.02 18.07
N LEU A 153 36.55 -7.88 19.34
CA LEU A 153 37.25 -7.13 20.39
C LEU A 153 37.25 -8.00 21.64
#